data_AF-A0A7C6B029-F1
#
_entry.id   AF-A0A7C6B029-F1
#
_cell.length_a   1.000
_cell.length_b   1.000
_cell.length_c   1.000
_cell.angle_alpha   90.00
_cell.angle_beta   90.00
_cell.angle_gamma   90.00
#
_symmetry.space_group_name_H-M   'P 1'
#
loop_
_entity.id
_entity.type
_entity.pdbx_description
1 polymer ?
#
loop_
_entity_poly.entity_id
_entity_poly.type
_entity_poly.pdbx_seq_one_letter_code
_entity_poly.pdbx_strand_id
1 'polypeptide(L)'
;MLHYLVDYAQREGIIQRPGLQSKPIKWLLVFSSNGEFRQVYDLSGGQKKSKGRDFPSVPQAPANWLLAGGRSHFLVESLATIADWPDKPEQAENIAAKHDFFVNFLRQAGTAQPPASPVPE
;
A
#
# COMPACT_ATOMS: atom_id res chain seq x y z
N MET A 1 7.29 -12.47 31.43
CA MET A 1 6.23 -11.44 31.44
C MET A 1 6.24 -10.54 30.23
N LEU A 2 7.36 -9.93 29.84
CA LEU A 2 7.45 -9.06 28.65
C LEU A 2 6.98 -9.74 27.34
N HIS A 3 7.31 -11.01 27.12
CA HIS A 3 6.84 -11.75 25.95
C HIS A 3 5.30 -11.87 25.89
N TYR A 4 4.62 -12.14 27.01
CA TYR A 4 3.15 -12.18 27.05
C TYR A 4 2.49 -10.82 26.77
N LEU A 5 3.14 -9.73 27.18
CA LEU A 5 2.71 -8.37 26.84
C LEU A 5 2.88 -8.08 25.35
N VAL A 6 3.98 -8.51 24.75
CA VAL A 6 4.21 -8.38 23.30
C VAL A 6 3.21 -9.22 22.52
N ASP A 7 2.97 -10.47 22.92
CA ASP A 7 2.02 -11.35 22.26
C ASP A 7 0.58 -10.83 22.35
N TYR A 8 0.17 -10.35 23.53
CA TYR A 8 -1.11 -9.68 23.71
C TYR A 8 -1.20 -8.43 22.83
N ALA A 9 -0.17 -7.60 22.84
CA ALA A 9 -0.15 -6.38 22.05
C ALA A 9 -0.15 -6.67 20.53
N GLN A 10 0.46 -7.76 20.07
CA GLN A 10 0.36 -8.18 18.67
C GLN A 10 -1.03 -8.74 18.33
N ARG A 11 -1.62 -9.55 19.22
CA ARG A 11 -2.96 -10.14 19.04
C ARG A 11 -4.03 -9.07 18.97
N GLU A 12 -3.96 -8.07 19.86
CA GLU A 12 -4.90 -6.95 19.91
C GLU A 12 -4.55 -5.84 18.90
N GLY A 13 -3.52 -6.02 18.05
CA GLY A 13 -3.11 -5.05 17.03
C GLY A 13 -2.50 -3.75 17.58
N ILE A 14 -2.14 -3.73 18.87
CA ILE A 14 -1.49 -2.61 19.56
C ILE A 14 -0.06 -2.41 19.05
N ILE A 15 0.68 -3.50 18.78
CA ILE A 15 2.01 -3.47 18.14
C ILE A 15 1.89 -4.10 16.76
N GLN A 16 2.19 -3.33 15.72
CA GLN A 16 2.24 -3.81 14.34
C GLN A 16 3.51 -4.63 14.09
N ARG A 17 3.41 -5.65 13.24
CA ARG A 17 4.58 -6.43 12.82
C ARG A 17 5.58 -5.54 12.07
N PRO A 18 6.90 -5.75 12.21
CA PRO A 18 7.89 -5.03 11.42
C PRO A 18 7.59 -5.08 9.93
N GLY A 19 7.67 -3.93 9.26
CA GLY A 19 7.33 -3.80 7.84
C GLY A 19 5.84 -3.53 7.55
N LEU A 20 4.98 -3.54 8.56
CA LEU A 20 3.58 -3.08 8.47
C LEU A 20 3.38 -1.82 9.30
N GLN A 21 2.46 -0.96 8.88
CA GLN A 21 2.03 0.20 9.65
C GLN A 21 0.56 0.52 9.42
N SER A 22 -0.01 1.28 10.35
CA SER A 22 -1.33 1.88 10.14
C SER A 22 -1.22 3.07 9.19
N LYS A 23 -2.08 3.12 8.18
CA LYS A 23 -2.17 4.24 7.23
C LYS A 23 -3.63 4.58 6.93
N PRO A 24 -4.01 5.86 6.94
CA PRO A 24 -5.30 6.29 6.41
C PRO A 24 -5.28 6.19 4.88
N ILE A 25 -6.30 5.55 4.31
CA ILE A 25 -6.46 5.38 2.87
C ILE A 25 -7.75 6.04 2.42
N LYS A 26 -7.62 6.96 1.46
CA LYS A 26 -8.75 7.72 0.90
C LYS A 26 -9.48 7.00 -0.23
N TRP A 27 -8.75 6.29 -1.08
CA TRP A 27 -9.30 5.66 -2.28
C TRP A 27 -8.93 4.19 -2.31
N LEU A 28 -9.91 3.34 -2.65
CA LEU A 28 -9.69 1.92 -2.89
C LEU A 28 -9.99 1.61 -4.36
N LEU A 29 -8.99 1.09 -5.07
CA LEU A 29 -9.14 0.58 -6.43
C LEU A 29 -9.47 -0.90 -6.36
N VAL A 30 -10.54 -1.32 -7.03
CA VAL A 30 -10.97 -2.73 -7.06
C VAL A 30 -10.76 -3.30 -8.45
N PHE A 31 -10.09 -4.43 -8.49
CA PHE A 31 -9.80 -5.20 -9.69
C PHE A 31 -10.43 -6.59 -9.60
N SER A 32 -10.78 -7.17 -10.75
CA SER A 32 -11.20 -8.57 -10.83
C SER A 32 -10.01 -9.50 -10.64
N SER A 33 -10.28 -10.80 -10.45
CA SER A 33 -9.24 -11.83 -10.44
C SER A 33 -8.42 -11.89 -11.74
N ASN A 34 -8.98 -11.38 -12.84
CA ASN A 34 -8.32 -11.32 -14.15
C ASN A 34 -7.55 -9.99 -14.35
N GLY A 35 -7.47 -9.14 -13.32
CA GLY A 35 -6.81 -7.85 -13.37
C GLY A 35 -7.63 -6.74 -14.02
N GLU A 36 -8.92 -6.97 -14.31
CA GLU A 36 -9.79 -5.95 -14.91
C GLU A 36 -10.18 -4.90 -13.86
N PHE A 37 -10.01 -3.62 -14.17
CA PHE A 37 -10.52 -2.55 -13.32
C PHE A 37 -12.05 -2.62 -13.22
N ARG A 38 -12.58 -2.62 -11.99
CA ARG A 38 -14.01 -2.67 -11.72
C ARG A 38 -14.54 -1.32 -11.28
N GLN A 39 -13.93 -0.72 -10.26
CA GLN A 39 -14.44 0.50 -9.63
C GLN A 39 -13.41 1.13 -8.69
N VAL A 40 -13.67 2.38 -8.33
CA VAL A 40 -13.00 3.11 -7.24
C VAL A 40 -14.01 3.41 -6.15
N TYR A 41 -13.63 3.15 -4.89
CA TYR A 41 -14.40 3.58 -3.72
C TYR A 41 -13.74 4.78 -3.05
N ASP A 42 -14.53 5.81 -2.78
CA ASP A 42 -14.17 6.91 -1.89
C ASP A 42 -14.40 6.49 -0.43
N LEU A 43 -13.32 6.28 0.32
CA LEU A 43 -13.37 5.94 1.74
C LEU A 43 -13.48 7.17 2.63
N SER A 44 -13.47 8.38 2.07
CA SER A 44 -13.66 9.63 2.80
C SER A 44 -15.13 9.98 3.06
N GLY A 45 -16.07 9.24 2.45
CA GLY A 45 -17.49 9.51 2.56
C GLY A 45 -17.89 10.85 1.94
N GLY A 46 -17.20 11.28 0.88
CA GLY A 46 -17.44 12.57 0.21
C GLY A 46 -16.88 13.79 0.96
N GLN A 47 -16.23 13.60 2.11
CA GLN A 47 -15.65 14.70 2.88
C GLN A 47 -14.29 15.12 2.31
N LYS A 48 -14.23 16.31 1.68
CA LYS A 48 -13.03 16.82 1.01
C LYS A 48 -11.75 16.78 1.87
N LYS A 49 -11.87 17.10 3.18
CA LYS A 49 -10.75 17.15 4.13
C LYS A 49 -10.45 15.81 4.83
N SER A 50 -11.28 14.79 4.65
CA SER A 50 -11.04 13.49 5.28
C SER A 50 -9.88 12.77 4.59
N LYS A 51 -9.07 12.10 5.41
CA LYS A 51 -7.96 11.24 4.98
C LYS A 51 -8.44 9.83 4.59
N GLY A 52 -9.74 9.57 4.71
CA GLY A 52 -10.36 8.28 4.43
C GLY A 52 -10.49 7.40 5.68
N ARG A 53 -10.31 6.10 5.49
CA ARG A 53 -10.42 5.06 6.53
C ARG A 53 -9.04 4.56 6.92
N ASP A 54 -8.82 4.30 8.20
CA ASP A 54 -7.58 3.69 8.68
C ASP A 54 -7.52 2.19 8.34
N PHE A 55 -6.38 1.79 7.76
CA PHE A 55 -6.01 0.40 7.57
C PHE A 55 -4.86 0.07 8.50
N PRO A 56 -5.03 -0.85 9.46
CA PRO A 56 -4.05 -1.07 10.53
C PRO A 56 -2.75 -1.71 10.03
N SER A 57 -2.80 -2.45 8.92
CA SER A 57 -1.71 -3.31 8.47
C SER A 57 -1.40 -3.10 6.99
N VAL A 58 -0.73 -2.00 6.68
CA VAL A 58 -0.29 -1.65 5.33
C VAL A 58 1.20 -1.93 5.16
N PRO A 59 1.63 -2.67 4.11
CA PRO A 59 3.03 -2.88 3.79
C PRO A 59 3.78 -1.55 3.62
N GLN A 60 4.91 -1.44 4.32
CA GLN A 60 5.74 -0.24 4.28
C GLN A 60 7.14 -0.56 3.77
N ALA A 61 7.51 0.14 2.70
CA ALA A 61 8.88 0.17 2.20
C ALA A 61 9.79 0.89 3.23
N PRO A 62 10.98 0.33 3.55
CA PRO A 62 11.97 1.01 4.37
C PRO A 62 12.35 2.40 3.81
N ALA A 63 12.57 3.38 4.68
CA ALA A 63 12.85 4.75 4.26
C ALA A 63 14.08 4.85 3.35
N ASN A 64 15.17 4.14 3.69
CA ASN A 64 16.39 4.06 2.89
C ASN A 64 16.15 3.49 1.48
N TRP A 65 15.12 2.67 1.29
CA TRP A 65 14.77 2.12 -0.01
C TRP A 65 14.19 3.19 -0.96
N LEU A 66 13.53 4.20 -0.41
CA LEU A 66 12.83 5.27 -1.14
C LEU A 66 13.69 6.52 -1.36
N LEU A 67 14.81 6.67 -0.63
CA LEU A 67 15.65 7.87 -0.66
C LEU A 67 16.19 8.23 -2.06
N ALA A 68 16.43 7.23 -2.91
CA ALA A 68 16.99 7.43 -4.24
C ALA A 68 15.98 7.99 -5.27
N GLY A 69 14.70 8.16 -4.90
CA GLY A 69 13.64 8.49 -5.86
C GLY A 69 13.27 7.31 -6.76
N GLY A 70 12.24 7.49 -7.60
CA GLY A 70 11.81 6.47 -8.58
C GLY A 70 11.27 5.14 -8.02
N ARG A 71 11.15 5.00 -6.70
CA ARG A 71 10.57 3.82 -6.03
C ARG A 71 9.31 4.17 -5.27
N SER A 72 8.41 3.19 -5.17
CA SER A 72 7.10 3.35 -4.55
C SER A 72 6.87 2.33 -3.43
N HIS A 73 5.85 2.61 -2.62
CA HIS A 73 5.27 1.60 -1.74
C HIS A 73 4.54 0.50 -2.52
N PHE A 74 4.32 -0.65 -1.89
CA PHE A 74 3.52 -1.75 -2.45
C PHE A 74 2.05 -1.57 -2.08
N LEU A 75 1.15 -1.78 -3.04
CA LEU A 75 -0.33 -1.71 -2.94
C LEU A 75 -0.94 -0.34 -2.57
N VAL A 76 -0.25 0.49 -1.78
CA VAL A 76 -0.76 1.78 -1.30
C VAL A 76 0.23 2.88 -1.64
N GLU A 77 -0.13 3.73 -2.61
CA GLU A 77 0.63 4.92 -2.98
C GLU A 77 -0.30 6.12 -3.22
N SER A 78 0.29 7.29 -3.39
CA SER A 78 -0.36 8.50 -3.84
C SER A 78 -1.05 8.33 -5.19
N LEU A 79 -2.13 9.08 -5.38
CA LEU A 79 -2.88 9.11 -6.62
C LEU A 79 -2.01 9.54 -7.81
N ALA A 80 -1.12 10.52 -7.60
CA ALA A 80 -0.20 11.01 -8.61
C ALA A 80 0.72 9.88 -9.14
N THR A 81 1.30 9.07 -8.26
CA THR A 81 2.10 7.91 -8.68
C THR A 81 1.25 6.83 -9.34
N ILE A 82 0.08 6.48 -8.79
CA ILE A 82 -0.74 5.38 -9.33
C ILE A 82 -1.31 5.72 -10.71
N ALA A 83 -1.75 6.96 -10.91
CA ALA A 83 -2.37 7.41 -12.15
C ALA A 83 -1.41 8.08 -13.14
N ASP A 84 -0.11 8.11 -12.83
CA ASP A 84 0.91 8.87 -13.57
C ASP A 84 0.48 10.32 -13.85
N TRP A 85 -0.01 10.97 -12.79
CA TRP A 85 -0.62 12.30 -12.86
C TRP A 85 0.11 13.29 -11.94
N PRO A 86 1.23 13.87 -12.38
CA PRO A 86 2.01 14.79 -11.57
C PRO A 86 1.25 16.11 -11.32
N ASP A 87 1.21 16.54 -10.05
CA ASP A 87 0.61 17.83 -9.68
C ASP A 87 1.39 19.03 -10.24
N LYS A 88 2.68 18.85 -10.51
CA LYS A 88 3.59 19.86 -11.04
C LYS A 88 4.46 19.27 -12.16
N PRO A 89 4.76 20.02 -13.23
CA PRO A 89 5.55 19.53 -14.35
C PRO A 89 6.97 19.11 -13.95
N GLU A 90 7.58 19.80 -12.98
CA GLU A 90 8.92 19.49 -12.45
C GLU A 90 9.01 18.09 -11.80
N GLN A 91 7.87 17.51 -11.40
CA GLN A 91 7.82 16.19 -10.75
C GLN A 91 7.57 15.06 -11.74
N ALA A 92 7.27 15.37 -13.01
CA ALA A 92 6.81 14.41 -14.00
C ALA A 92 7.78 13.22 -14.15
N GLU A 93 9.08 13.47 -14.28
CA GLU A 93 10.08 12.42 -14.45
C GLU A 93 10.15 11.47 -13.24
N ASN A 94 10.17 12.01 -12.02
CA ASN A 94 10.21 11.19 -10.81
C ASN A 94 8.90 10.43 -10.58
N ILE A 95 7.75 11.04 -10.91
CA ILE A 95 6.44 10.39 -10.78
C ILE A 95 6.30 9.26 -11.80
N ALA A 96 6.70 9.48 -13.05
CA ALA A 96 6.73 8.44 -14.07
C ALA A 96 7.64 7.28 -13.65
N ALA A 97 8.84 7.56 -13.16
CA ALA A 97 9.75 6.51 -12.65
C ALA A 97 9.12 5.71 -11.49
N LYS A 98 8.44 6.39 -10.55
CA LYS A 98 7.72 5.71 -9.46
C LYS A 98 6.53 4.91 -9.96
N HIS A 99 5.80 5.41 -10.96
CA HIS A 99 4.68 4.73 -11.59
C HIS A 99 5.15 3.42 -12.25
N ASP A 100 6.20 3.50 -13.07
CA ASP A 100 6.80 2.35 -13.74
C ASP A 100 7.28 1.31 -12.72
N PHE A 101 7.94 1.76 -11.65
CA PHE A 101 8.33 0.88 -10.56
C PHE A 101 7.12 0.22 -9.89
N PHE A 102 6.07 0.98 -9.58
CA PHE A 102 4.85 0.49 -8.96
C PHE A 102 4.18 -0.59 -9.81
N VAL A 103 3.98 -0.34 -11.10
CA VAL A 103 3.35 -1.28 -12.04
C VAL A 103 4.20 -2.54 -12.20
N ASN A 104 5.51 -2.39 -12.35
CA ASN A 104 6.42 -3.54 -12.43
C ASN A 104 6.39 -4.37 -11.15
N PHE A 105 6.31 -3.73 -9.99
CA PHE A 105 6.27 -4.43 -8.71
C PHE A 105 4.96 -5.20 -8.51
N LEU A 106 3.82 -4.62 -8.93
CA LEU A 106 2.54 -5.34 -8.98
C LEU A 106 2.59 -6.54 -9.92
N ARG A 107 3.21 -6.40 -11.10
CA ARG A 107 3.37 -7.50 -12.06
C ARG A 107 4.20 -8.63 -11.47
N GLN A 108 5.32 -8.31 -10.84
CA GLN A 108 6.17 -9.30 -10.16
C GLN A 108 5.39 -10.02 -9.05
N ALA A 109 4.63 -9.29 -8.24
CA ALA A 109 3.79 -9.88 -7.20
C ALA A 109 2.71 -10.81 -7.79
N GLY A 110 2.12 -10.46 -8.94
CA GLY A 110 1.18 -11.32 -9.65
C GLY A 110 1.79 -12.62 -10.20
N THR A 111 3.10 -12.62 -10.48
CA THR A 111 3.84 -13.84 -10.87
C THR A 111 4.37 -14.64 -9.69
N ALA A 112 4.41 -14.05 -8.49
CA ALA A 112 4.87 -14.73 -7.31
C ALA A 112 3.81 -15.76 -6.89
N GLN A 113 4.16 -17.04 -6.98
CA GLN A 113 3.32 -18.10 -6.45
C GLN A 113 3.44 -18.07 -4.92
N PRO A 114 2.37 -17.73 -4.16
CA PRO A 114 2.45 -17.78 -2.71
C PRO A 114 2.81 -19.21 -2.30
N PRO A 115 3.69 -19.39 -1.28
CA PRO A 115 3.96 -20.73 -0.77
C PRO A 115 2.64 -21.36 -0.38
N ALA A 116 2.41 -22.60 -0.82
CA ALA A 116 1.24 -23.39 -0.45
C ALA A 116 1.34 -23.78 1.03
N SER A 117 1.16 -22.81 1.92
CA SER A 117 0.92 -23.09 3.32
C SER A 117 -0.57 -23.38 3.49
N PRO A 118 -0.94 -24.44 4.24
CA PRO A 118 -2.33 -24.63 4.63
C PRO A 118 -2.81 -23.38 5.36
N VAL A 119 -4.00 -22.89 5.01
CA VAL A 119 -4.69 -21.87 5.80
C VAL A 119 -4.98 -22.53 7.15
N PRO A 120 -4.44 -22.03 8.27
CA PRO A 120 -4.81 -22.58 9.58
C PRO A 120 -6.33 -22.40 9.77
N GLU A 121 -6.99 -23.48 10.20
CA GLU A 121 -8.42 -23.51 10.53
C GLU A 121 -8.82 -22.45 11.57
#